data_AF-A0A9P3NZU5-F1
#
_entry.id   AF-A0A9P3NZU5-F1
#
_cell.length_a   1.000
_cell.length_b   1.000
_cell.length_c   1.000
_cell.angle_alpha   90.00
_cell.angle_beta   90.00
_cell.angle_gamma   90.00
#
_symmetry.space_group_name_H-M   'P 1'
#
loop_
_entity.id
_entity.type
_entity.pdbx_description
1 polymer ?
#
loop_
_entity_poly.entity_id
_entity_poly.type
_entity_poly.pdbx_seq_one_letter_code
_entity_poly.pdbx_strand_id
1 'polypeptide(L)'
;MAVMNVSVRVSGVQFDRRMSVFIGDLEVSRSVTAEPLGTSVKYSFEKDLTALSPAVRTSNVLSVYLENVVDRTYTGIFYVTVSLLFYTGGVAPASPPSAILPWYSPGVLSCCFNVTGGAVLSASSALGGFPPNTVRARFDLLVSAHANDEFYQFNYPDSATFQPEGGPFRELVLQIDGIFAGSVFPAPVFYTGAVHPLMWSPLVGNGNFHIPVYSFDLSPFAALLSDGSPHTFTLAIPKAGGNLVTPITETATGASGTNGVFGTTAARDYTITGTVTTAAGAVKTVVTGSLAFDATVTSASNQWVQVWRQNIRSAVTVTRSVPGNTETVASTAVDRFNFPLFMNQTRLDAAGSVYFLTNNTFNYYQPVDASPSAALQTYLHNERIAGFKEMYTGAGSVKSRTIYSNHTYELDSTTGGGCYLRKVVAQPPTVGIQSDVVYLVC
;
A
#
# COMPACT_ATOMS: atom_id res chain seq x y z
N MET A 1 -1.89 -16.44 -17.62
CA MET A 1 -2.29 -15.31 -16.76
C MET A 1 -3.44 -15.76 -15.86
N ALA A 2 -3.52 -15.25 -14.64
CA ALA A 2 -4.59 -15.54 -13.68
C ALA A 2 -5.06 -14.23 -13.04
N VAL A 3 -6.37 -13.98 -13.03
CA VAL A 3 -6.98 -12.77 -12.45
C VAL A 3 -8.05 -13.19 -11.44
N MET A 4 -8.09 -12.50 -10.31
CA MET A 4 -9.15 -12.65 -9.32
C MET A 4 -10.12 -11.47 -9.44
N ASN A 5 -11.41 -11.74 -9.63
CA ASN A 5 -12.48 -10.75 -9.53
C ASN A 5 -13.20 -10.92 -8.19
N VAL A 6 -13.40 -9.82 -7.47
CA VAL A 6 -14.17 -9.78 -6.22
C VAL A 6 -15.35 -8.83 -6.43
N SER A 7 -16.56 -9.33 -6.26
CA SER A 7 -17.81 -8.58 -6.35
C SER A 7 -18.50 -8.54 -4.99
N VAL A 8 -18.85 -7.34 -4.53
CA VAL A 8 -19.44 -7.11 -3.21
C VAL A 8 -20.76 -6.37 -3.33
N ARG A 9 -21.75 -6.79 -2.53
CA ARG A 9 -23.01 -6.07 -2.33
C ARG A 9 -23.29 -5.94 -0.85
N VAL A 10 -23.70 -4.75 -0.42
CA VAL A 10 -24.09 -4.48 0.97
C VAL A 10 -25.27 -3.53 1.00
N SER A 11 -26.14 -3.69 1.98
CA SER A 11 -27.24 -2.76 2.25
C SER A 11 -27.46 -2.63 3.75
N GLY A 12 -27.79 -1.41 4.19
CA GLY A 12 -27.98 -1.09 5.61
C GLY A 12 -26.94 -0.09 6.10
N VAL A 13 -26.72 -0.05 7.40
CA VAL A 13 -25.73 0.82 8.04
C VAL A 13 -24.49 0.01 8.36
N GLN A 14 -23.34 0.46 7.88
CA GLN A 14 -22.06 -0.20 8.13
C GLN A 14 -20.89 0.76 7.94
N PHE A 15 -19.85 0.61 8.75
CA PHE A 15 -18.55 1.25 8.54
C PHE A 15 -17.67 0.40 7.62
N ASP A 16 -16.54 0.95 7.24
CA ASP A 16 -15.53 0.27 6.44
C ASP A 16 -14.99 -0.96 7.18
N ARG A 17 -14.91 -2.10 6.48
CA ARG A 17 -14.51 -3.39 7.02
C ARG A 17 -13.28 -3.91 6.29
N ARG A 18 -12.38 -4.52 7.04
CA ARG A 18 -11.25 -5.28 6.49
C ARG A 18 -11.76 -6.52 5.77
N MET A 19 -11.23 -6.75 4.58
CA MET A 19 -11.47 -7.97 3.80
C MET A 19 -10.16 -8.49 3.20
N SER A 20 -9.89 -9.78 3.42
CA SER A 20 -8.75 -10.49 2.85
C SER A 20 -9.21 -11.74 2.11
N VAL A 21 -8.52 -12.06 1.02
CA VAL A 21 -8.74 -13.29 0.23
C VAL A 21 -7.48 -14.14 0.27
N PHE A 22 -7.65 -15.42 0.57
CA PHE A 22 -6.57 -16.41 0.68
C PHE A 22 -6.75 -17.55 -0.30
N ILE A 23 -5.64 -18.09 -0.79
CA ILE A 23 -5.57 -19.36 -1.50
C ILE A 23 -4.60 -20.26 -0.72
N GLY A 24 -5.12 -21.28 -0.05
CA GLY A 24 -4.41 -21.95 1.04
C GLY A 24 -4.12 -20.96 2.16
N ASP A 25 -2.85 -20.89 2.57
CA ASP A 25 -2.35 -19.93 3.57
C ASP A 25 -1.85 -18.61 2.95
N LEU A 26 -1.82 -18.50 1.62
CA LEU A 26 -1.30 -17.32 0.93
C LEU A 26 -2.38 -16.23 0.86
N GLU A 27 -2.14 -15.10 1.51
CA GLU A 27 -2.97 -13.90 1.33
C GLU A 27 -2.72 -13.30 -0.06
N VAL A 28 -3.68 -13.49 -0.97
CA VAL A 28 -3.57 -13.00 -2.35
C VAL A 28 -4.12 -11.59 -2.49
N SER A 29 -4.98 -11.13 -1.58
CA SER A 29 -5.55 -9.78 -1.61
C SER A 29 -5.95 -9.29 -0.23
N ARG A 30 -5.71 -8.00 0.01
CA ARG A 30 -6.23 -7.25 1.15
C ARG A 30 -6.92 -5.99 0.67
N SER A 31 -8.05 -5.68 1.30
CA SER A 31 -8.94 -4.58 0.92
C SER A 31 -9.76 -4.07 2.10
N VAL A 32 -10.37 -2.90 1.91
CA VAL A 32 -11.32 -2.24 2.81
C VAL A 32 -12.62 -2.01 2.05
N THR A 33 -13.75 -2.33 2.66
CA THR A 33 -15.07 -2.27 2.01
C THR A 33 -15.58 -0.85 1.88
N ALA A 34 -16.33 -0.55 0.82
CA ALA A 34 -17.08 0.70 0.72
C ALA A 34 -18.22 0.77 1.75
N GLU A 35 -18.44 1.95 2.32
CA GLU A 35 -19.54 2.18 3.26
C GLU A 35 -20.90 2.38 2.57
N PRO A 36 -21.95 1.64 2.96
CA PRO A 36 -23.29 1.79 2.37
C PRO A 36 -23.99 3.10 2.74
N LEU A 37 -23.57 3.78 3.81
CA LEU A 37 -24.19 5.03 4.31
C LEU A 37 -25.73 4.95 4.45
N GLY A 38 -26.26 3.79 4.84
CA GLY A 38 -27.71 3.54 4.96
C GLY A 38 -28.42 3.21 3.65
N THR A 39 -27.69 3.07 2.54
CA THR A 39 -28.22 2.76 1.20
C THR A 39 -27.81 1.35 0.75
N SER A 40 -27.95 1.03 -0.55
CA SER A 40 -27.40 -0.19 -1.14
C SER A 40 -26.23 0.16 -2.04
N VAL A 41 -25.09 -0.49 -1.80
CA VAL A 41 -23.84 -0.28 -2.53
C VAL A 41 -23.43 -1.60 -3.17
N LYS A 42 -23.00 -1.54 -4.43
CA LYS A 42 -22.49 -2.67 -5.21
C LYS A 42 -21.22 -2.25 -5.91
N TYR A 43 -20.15 -3.01 -5.75
CA TYR A 43 -18.89 -2.75 -6.42
C TYR A 43 -18.18 -4.05 -6.75
N SER A 44 -17.22 -3.96 -7.67
CA SER A 44 -16.29 -5.05 -7.96
C SER A 44 -14.89 -4.50 -8.14
N PHE A 45 -13.88 -5.34 -7.99
CA PHE A 45 -12.50 -5.03 -8.33
C PHE A 45 -11.80 -6.30 -8.77
N GLU A 46 -10.71 -6.18 -9.51
CA GLU A 46 -9.94 -7.34 -9.95
C GLU A 46 -8.44 -7.18 -9.71
N LYS A 47 -7.78 -8.27 -9.34
CA LYS A 47 -6.36 -8.32 -9.03
C LYS A 47 -5.67 -9.32 -9.94
N ASP A 48 -4.60 -8.89 -10.62
CA ASP A 48 -3.73 -9.80 -11.34
C ASP A 48 -2.94 -10.67 -10.34
N LEU A 49 -3.09 -11.99 -10.48
CA LEU A 49 -2.41 -13.01 -9.69
C LEU A 49 -1.40 -13.80 -10.54
N THR A 50 -1.03 -13.31 -11.72
CA THR A 50 -0.15 -14.02 -12.66
C THR A 50 1.24 -14.27 -12.07
N ALA A 51 1.78 -13.29 -11.34
CA ALA A 51 3.03 -13.47 -10.58
C ALA A 51 2.92 -14.55 -9.49
N LEU A 52 1.72 -14.80 -8.97
CA LEU A 52 1.43 -15.83 -7.98
C LEU A 52 0.94 -17.16 -8.60
N SER A 53 1.01 -17.29 -9.93
CA SER A 53 0.44 -18.43 -10.62
C SER A 53 0.93 -19.82 -10.17
N PRO A 54 2.16 -20.03 -9.65
CA PRO A 54 2.53 -21.31 -9.03
C PRO A 54 1.61 -21.72 -7.86
N ALA A 55 1.18 -20.77 -7.03
CA ALA A 55 0.24 -21.01 -5.94
C ALA A 55 -1.21 -21.13 -6.43
N VAL A 56 -1.61 -20.31 -7.41
CA VAL A 56 -3.01 -20.26 -7.89
C VAL A 56 -3.37 -21.43 -8.83
N ARG A 57 -2.38 -22.05 -9.49
CA ARG A 57 -2.61 -23.18 -10.41
C ARG A 57 -2.69 -24.56 -9.71
N THR A 58 -2.44 -24.62 -8.42
CA THR A 58 -2.56 -25.84 -7.63
C THR A 58 -3.88 -25.87 -6.86
N SER A 59 -4.45 -27.06 -6.67
CA SER A 59 -5.71 -27.21 -5.93
C SER A 59 -5.50 -26.81 -4.47
N ASN A 60 -6.21 -25.77 -4.03
CA ASN A 60 -6.14 -25.20 -2.68
C ASN A 60 -7.52 -24.71 -2.25
N VAL A 61 -7.69 -24.46 -0.95
CA VAL A 61 -8.89 -23.85 -0.40
C VAL A 61 -8.86 -22.34 -0.67
N LEU A 62 -9.92 -21.81 -1.29
CA LEU A 62 -10.13 -20.36 -1.37
C LEU A 62 -10.94 -19.91 -0.16
N SER A 63 -10.41 -18.96 0.60
CA SER A 63 -11.05 -18.43 1.81
C SER A 63 -11.19 -16.92 1.71
N VAL A 64 -12.31 -16.39 2.21
CA VAL A 64 -12.54 -14.96 2.36
C VAL A 64 -12.73 -14.68 3.84
N TYR A 65 -11.93 -13.76 4.37
CA TYR A 65 -12.10 -13.25 5.71
C TYR A 65 -12.60 -11.81 5.62
N LEU A 66 -13.72 -11.51 6.29
CA LEU A 66 -14.31 -10.18 6.33
C LEU A 66 -14.80 -9.90 7.76
N GLU A 67 -14.29 -8.84 8.36
CA GLU A 67 -14.54 -8.51 9.77
C GLU A 67 -15.85 -7.76 9.99
N ASN A 68 -16.95 -8.40 9.61
CA ASN A 68 -18.26 -7.79 9.77
C ASN A 68 -18.73 -7.85 11.21
N VAL A 69 -19.38 -6.79 11.67
CA VAL A 69 -20.17 -6.78 12.89
C VAL A 69 -21.60 -6.49 12.49
N VAL A 70 -22.52 -7.38 12.90
CA VAL A 70 -23.96 -7.21 12.65
C VAL A 70 -24.70 -7.14 13.98
N ASP A 71 -25.32 -6.01 14.24
CA ASP A 71 -26.13 -5.77 15.43
C ASP A 71 -27.26 -4.75 15.15
N ARG A 72 -27.88 -4.21 16.20
CA ARG A 72 -28.97 -3.22 16.09
C ARG A 72 -28.55 -1.88 15.45
N THR A 73 -27.26 -1.56 15.48
CA THR A 73 -26.67 -0.34 14.94
C THR A 73 -26.08 -0.62 13.56
N TYR A 74 -25.27 -1.68 13.45
CA TYR A 74 -24.61 -2.11 12.22
C TYR A 74 -25.44 -3.18 11.54
N THR A 75 -26.34 -2.77 10.66
CA THR A 75 -27.30 -3.67 9.99
C THR A 75 -26.79 -4.20 8.64
N GLY A 76 -25.62 -3.74 8.19
CA GLY A 76 -25.06 -4.11 6.89
C GLY A 76 -24.58 -5.55 6.79
N ILE A 77 -25.26 -6.35 5.95
CA ILE A 77 -24.83 -7.70 5.59
C ILE A 77 -24.12 -7.66 4.23
N PHE A 78 -22.88 -8.12 4.19
CA PHE A 78 -22.10 -8.22 2.96
C PHE A 78 -22.33 -9.54 2.24
N TYR A 79 -22.55 -9.46 0.93
CA TYR A 79 -22.54 -10.58 0.00
C TYR A 79 -21.31 -10.45 -0.88
N VAL A 80 -20.37 -11.39 -0.76
CA VAL A 80 -19.10 -11.39 -1.50
C VAL A 80 -19.06 -12.58 -2.45
N THR A 81 -18.73 -12.31 -3.71
CA THR A 81 -18.46 -13.34 -4.73
C THR A 81 -17.03 -13.17 -5.20
N VAL A 82 -16.24 -14.24 -5.12
CA VAL A 82 -14.87 -14.28 -5.63
C VAL A 82 -14.80 -15.26 -6.79
N SER A 83 -14.24 -14.80 -7.90
CA SER A 83 -14.06 -15.59 -9.13
C SER A 83 -12.59 -15.57 -9.53
N LEU A 84 -12.03 -16.73 -9.86
CA LEU A 84 -10.70 -16.84 -10.46
C LEU A 84 -10.84 -17.11 -11.96
N LEU A 85 -10.28 -16.22 -12.78
CA LEU A 85 -10.25 -16.30 -14.23
C LEU A 85 -8.86 -16.72 -14.69
N PHE A 86 -8.80 -17.81 -15.46
CA PHE A 86 -7.56 -18.34 -16.01
C PHE A 86 -7.53 -18.14 -17.53
N TYR A 87 -6.50 -17.45 -18.01
CA TYR A 87 -6.34 -17.15 -19.43
C TYR A 87 -5.19 -17.98 -20.02
N THR A 88 -5.50 -18.74 -21.06
CA THR A 88 -4.55 -19.50 -21.90
C THR A 88 -4.00 -18.59 -22.99
N GLY A 89 -2.68 -18.55 -23.21
CA GLY A 89 -2.06 -17.81 -24.32
C GLY A 89 -1.49 -16.43 -24.01
N GLY A 90 -1.45 -16.00 -22.74
CA GLY A 90 -0.71 -14.78 -22.34
C GLY A 90 0.80 -14.99 -22.29
N VAL A 91 1.57 -13.90 -22.36
CA VAL A 91 3.02 -13.93 -22.15
C VAL A 91 3.30 -14.49 -20.75
N ALA A 92 4.09 -15.56 -20.67
CA ALA A 92 4.52 -16.08 -19.38
C ALA A 92 5.39 -15.00 -18.70
N PRO A 93 5.31 -14.83 -17.37
CA PRO A 93 6.27 -13.98 -16.67
C PRO A 93 7.68 -14.36 -17.14
N ALA A 94 8.52 -13.37 -17.45
CA ALA A 94 9.88 -13.63 -17.94
C ALA A 94 10.65 -14.58 -17.00
N SER A 95 10.30 -14.57 -15.71
CA SER A 95 10.81 -15.52 -14.76
C SER A 95 9.89 -15.71 -13.53
N PRO A 96 8.92 -16.65 -13.56
CA PRO A 96 8.04 -16.89 -12.42
C PRO A 96 8.83 -17.52 -11.26
N PRO A 97 8.38 -17.32 -10.00
CA PRO A 97 9.01 -17.98 -8.87
C PRO A 97 8.82 -19.51 -8.95
N SER A 98 9.85 -20.27 -8.57
CA SER A 98 9.77 -21.73 -8.52
C SER A 98 9.01 -22.25 -7.29
N ALA A 99 8.93 -21.42 -6.24
CA ALA A 99 8.19 -21.70 -5.01
C ALA A 99 7.64 -20.39 -4.43
N ILE A 100 6.49 -20.46 -3.76
CA ILE A 100 5.89 -19.36 -3.00
C ILE A 100 5.65 -19.89 -1.60
N LEU A 101 6.24 -19.25 -0.60
CA LEU A 101 6.17 -19.65 0.80
C LEU A 101 5.36 -18.59 1.57
N PRO A 102 4.18 -18.92 2.12
CA PRO A 102 3.43 -18.02 2.99
C PRO A 102 4.25 -17.74 4.27
N TRP A 103 4.55 -16.47 4.54
CA TRP A 103 5.30 -16.10 5.76
C TRP A 103 4.50 -16.35 7.04
N TYR A 104 3.18 -16.14 6.93
CA TYR A 104 2.24 -16.27 8.02
C TYR A 104 1.00 -16.98 7.53
N SER A 105 0.58 -18.02 8.26
CA SER A 105 -0.73 -18.65 8.13
C SER A 105 -1.57 -18.25 9.34
N PRO A 106 -2.61 -17.41 9.18
CA PRO A 106 -3.52 -17.08 10.28
C PRO A 106 -4.49 -18.20 10.64
N GLY A 107 -4.54 -19.30 9.87
CA GLY A 107 -5.65 -20.25 9.90
C GLY A 107 -6.98 -19.60 9.47
N VAL A 108 -8.10 -20.19 9.89
CA VAL A 108 -9.46 -19.75 9.46
C VAL A 108 -10.12 -18.71 10.37
N LEU A 109 -9.51 -18.36 11.51
CA LEU A 109 -10.12 -17.49 12.53
C LEU A 109 -9.51 -16.08 12.60
N SER A 110 -8.49 -15.78 11.79
CA SER A 110 -7.85 -14.46 11.72
C SER A 110 -7.54 -14.13 10.27
N CYS A 111 -7.42 -12.84 9.93
CA CYS A 111 -6.82 -12.46 8.64
C CYS A 111 -5.31 -12.34 8.68
N CYS A 112 -4.75 -12.01 9.84
CA CYS A 112 -3.67 -11.06 9.80
C CYS A 112 -2.84 -11.12 11.06
N PHE A 113 -1.53 -10.95 10.86
CA PHE A 113 -0.59 -10.76 11.96
C PHE A 113 -0.77 -9.33 12.47
N ASN A 114 -1.42 -9.18 13.62
CA ASN A 114 -1.54 -7.88 14.27
C ASN A 114 -0.24 -7.54 14.98
N VAL A 115 0.35 -6.41 14.64
CA VAL A 115 1.53 -5.90 15.34
C VAL A 115 1.05 -4.83 16.33
N THR A 116 1.07 -5.14 17.63
CA THR A 116 0.60 -4.23 18.69
C THR A 116 1.64 -4.12 19.82
N GLY A 117 1.79 -2.94 20.45
CA GLY A 117 2.69 -2.71 21.62
C GLY A 117 3.96 -1.85 21.38
N GLY A 118 4.85 -1.82 22.38
CA GLY A 118 6.29 -1.49 22.33
C GLY A 118 6.81 -0.16 21.75
N ALA A 119 8.11 0.08 21.96
CA ALA A 119 8.92 1.09 21.26
C ALA A 119 9.33 0.64 19.84
N VAL A 120 9.37 -0.67 19.60
CA VAL A 120 9.43 -1.28 18.27
C VAL A 120 8.31 -2.31 18.21
N LEU A 121 7.47 -2.17 17.20
CA LEU A 121 6.42 -3.11 16.86
C LEU A 121 7.05 -4.16 15.94
N SER A 122 7.05 -5.46 16.29
CA SER A 122 7.61 -6.48 15.40
C SER A 122 6.79 -7.75 15.32
N ALA A 123 6.83 -8.37 14.14
CA ALA A 123 6.27 -9.69 13.85
C ALA A 123 7.38 -10.60 13.34
N SER A 124 7.51 -11.79 13.90
CA SER A 124 8.55 -12.74 13.52
C SER A 124 7.97 -14.13 13.26
N SER A 125 8.41 -14.77 12.19
CA SER A 125 8.09 -16.17 11.88
C SER A 125 9.28 -16.80 11.16
N ALA A 126 9.55 -18.06 11.49
CA ALA A 126 10.61 -18.83 10.85
C ALA A 126 10.08 -19.55 9.61
N LEU A 127 10.82 -19.47 8.50
CA LEU A 127 10.51 -20.16 7.25
C LEU A 127 11.65 -21.10 6.88
N GLY A 128 11.29 -22.35 6.60
CA GLY A 128 12.15 -23.31 5.91
C GLY A 128 11.60 -23.65 4.53
N GLY A 129 12.24 -24.58 3.83
CA GLY A 129 11.74 -25.10 2.55
C GLY A 129 12.09 -24.27 1.32
N PHE A 130 13.06 -23.36 1.43
CA PHE A 130 13.67 -22.73 0.25
C PHE A 130 14.38 -23.78 -0.60
N PRO A 131 14.24 -23.76 -1.93
CA PRO A 131 14.98 -24.65 -2.82
C PRO A 131 16.50 -24.47 -2.65
N PRO A 132 17.31 -25.55 -2.65
CA PRO A 132 18.76 -25.48 -2.45
C PRO A 132 19.51 -24.76 -3.58
N ASN A 133 18.84 -24.52 -4.70
CA ASN A 133 19.35 -23.79 -5.87
C ASN A 133 18.73 -22.40 -6.01
N THR A 134 18.28 -21.78 -4.91
CA THR A 134 17.71 -20.43 -4.95
C THR A 134 18.78 -19.42 -5.36
N VAL A 135 18.51 -18.66 -6.42
CA VAL A 135 19.38 -17.58 -6.92
C VAL A 135 18.73 -16.19 -6.81
N ARG A 136 17.42 -16.16 -6.61
CA ARG A 136 16.61 -14.96 -6.38
C ARG A 136 15.50 -15.30 -5.41
N ALA A 137 15.25 -14.40 -4.48
CA ALA A 137 14.14 -14.47 -3.55
C ALA A 137 13.56 -13.08 -3.37
N ARG A 138 12.26 -13.00 -3.10
CA ARG A 138 11.55 -11.75 -2.84
C ARG A 138 10.57 -11.98 -1.70
N PHE A 139 10.38 -10.97 -0.88
CA PHE A 139 9.37 -10.97 0.18
C PHE A 139 8.33 -9.91 -0.13
N ASP A 140 7.08 -10.33 -0.32
CA ASP A 140 5.95 -9.47 -0.63
C ASP A 140 5.10 -9.28 0.62
N LEU A 141 4.84 -8.01 0.97
CA LEU A 141 4.12 -7.65 2.17
C LEU A 141 2.86 -6.83 1.84
N LEU A 142 1.71 -7.34 2.30
CA LEU A 142 0.46 -6.58 2.41
C LEU A 142 0.36 -6.03 3.83
N VAL A 143 0.35 -4.71 3.97
CA VAL A 143 0.23 -4.04 5.27
C VAL A 143 -0.89 -3.01 5.22
N SER A 144 -1.61 -2.90 6.33
CA SER A 144 -2.78 -2.03 6.46
C SER A 144 -2.78 -1.50 7.90
N ALA A 145 -2.88 -0.19 8.05
CA ALA A 145 -2.80 0.49 9.34
C ALA A 145 -4.19 0.63 9.96
N HIS A 146 -4.33 0.40 11.27
CA HIS A 146 -5.63 0.32 11.95
C HIS A 146 -5.57 0.95 13.33
N ALA A 147 -6.75 1.22 13.92
CA ALA A 147 -6.88 1.85 15.22
C ALA A 147 -6.15 3.21 15.26
N ASN A 148 -5.24 3.44 16.21
CA ASN A 148 -4.52 4.71 16.31
C ASN A 148 -3.66 5.02 15.07
N ASP A 149 -3.26 3.99 14.33
CA ASP A 149 -2.49 4.15 13.09
C ASP A 149 -3.40 4.21 11.86
N GLU A 150 -4.74 4.22 11.97
CA GLU A 150 -5.61 4.29 10.79
C GLU A 150 -5.47 5.62 10.02
N PHE A 151 -5.16 6.68 10.75
CA PHE A 151 -5.08 8.05 10.21
C PHE A 151 -3.71 8.71 10.44
N TYR A 152 -2.67 7.92 10.69
CA TYR A 152 -1.36 8.42 11.13
C TYR A 152 -0.78 9.53 10.24
N GLN A 153 -1.06 9.51 8.94
CA GLN A 153 -0.60 10.54 7.99
C GLN A 153 -1.10 11.97 8.30
N PHE A 154 -2.09 12.11 9.19
CA PHE A 154 -2.61 13.39 9.68
C PHE A 154 -2.15 13.70 11.11
N ASN A 155 -1.15 12.99 11.61
CA ASN A 155 -0.59 13.26 12.92
C ASN A 155 0.38 14.43 12.80
N TYR A 156 0.37 15.29 13.81
CA TYR A 156 1.43 16.28 13.95
C TYR A 156 2.76 15.57 14.30
N PRO A 157 3.91 16.21 14.06
CA PRO A 157 5.20 15.70 14.54
C PRO A 157 5.16 15.49 16.07
N ASP A 158 5.94 14.55 16.60
CA ASP A 158 5.92 14.24 18.04
C ASP A 158 6.37 15.42 18.92
N SER A 159 7.18 16.33 18.38
CA SER A 159 7.56 17.60 18.99
C SER A 159 6.37 18.58 19.16
N ALA A 160 5.26 18.38 18.44
CA ALA A 160 4.03 19.13 18.63
C ALA A 160 3.21 18.58 19.81
N THR A 161 3.62 18.95 21.02
CA THR A 161 3.12 18.42 22.30
C THR A 161 1.60 18.52 22.56
N PHE A 162 0.84 19.23 21.73
CA PHE A 162 -0.62 19.36 21.88
C PHE A 162 -1.42 18.17 21.32
N GLN A 163 -0.85 17.36 20.43
CA GLN A 163 -1.47 16.14 19.88
C GLN A 163 -0.42 15.03 19.65
N PRO A 164 0.10 14.41 20.72
CA PRO A 164 1.11 13.36 20.60
C PRO A 164 0.46 12.05 20.12
N GLU A 165 0.48 11.83 18.82
CA GLU A 165 -0.09 10.64 18.16
C GLU A 165 0.96 9.79 17.43
N GLY A 166 2.26 9.96 17.74
CA GLY A 166 3.34 9.13 17.19
C GLY A 166 3.81 9.54 15.79
N GLY A 167 3.64 10.82 15.43
CA GLY A 167 4.11 11.41 14.19
C GLY A 167 3.45 10.90 12.90
N PRO A 168 3.63 11.62 11.78
CA PRO A 168 3.05 11.25 10.47
C PRO A 168 3.82 10.17 9.72
N PHE A 169 4.98 9.74 10.24
CA PHE A 169 5.89 8.86 9.54
C PHE A 169 5.79 7.42 10.05
N ARG A 170 5.82 6.45 9.13
CA ARG A 170 5.95 5.02 9.42
C ARG A 170 7.03 4.43 8.52
N GLU A 171 7.76 3.47 9.06
CA GLU A 171 8.80 2.72 8.36
C GLU A 171 8.57 1.23 8.58
N LEU A 172 8.72 0.44 7.52
CA LEU A 172 8.73 -1.01 7.56
C LEU A 172 10.16 -1.50 7.34
N VAL A 173 10.72 -2.19 8.33
CA VAL A 173 12.08 -2.75 8.27
C VAL A 173 11.98 -4.26 8.25
N LEU A 174 12.51 -4.91 7.22
CA LEU A 174 12.62 -6.37 7.17
C LEU A 174 14.00 -6.80 7.70
N GLN A 175 14.01 -7.87 8.48
CA GLN A 175 15.23 -8.54 8.93
C GLN A 175 15.14 -10.05 8.67
N ILE A 176 16.28 -10.66 8.37
CA ILE A 176 16.47 -12.11 8.28
C ILE A 176 17.53 -12.49 9.31
N ASP A 177 17.18 -13.33 10.28
CA ASP A 177 18.05 -13.73 11.40
C ASP A 177 18.67 -12.53 12.13
N GLY A 178 17.90 -11.45 12.29
CA GLY A 178 18.33 -10.19 12.90
C GLY A 178 19.17 -9.28 12.00
N ILE A 179 19.50 -9.70 10.77
CA ILE A 179 20.25 -8.92 9.78
C ILE A 179 19.27 -8.07 8.97
N PHE A 180 19.54 -6.77 8.83
CA PHE A 180 18.74 -5.86 8.00
C PHE A 180 18.66 -6.34 6.54
N ALA A 181 17.45 -6.57 6.05
CA ALA A 181 17.15 -7.10 4.72
C ALA A 181 16.43 -6.09 3.81
N GLY A 182 16.09 -4.90 4.32
CA GLY A 182 15.56 -3.79 3.54
C GLY A 182 14.58 -2.94 4.34
N SER A 183 14.17 -1.82 3.73
CA SER A 183 13.23 -0.87 4.31
C SER A 183 12.27 -0.33 3.27
N VAL A 184 11.05 0.01 3.69
CA VAL A 184 10.03 0.66 2.86
C VAL A 184 9.28 1.71 3.68
N PHE A 185 8.97 2.85 3.05
CA PHE A 185 8.04 3.85 3.60
C PHE A 185 6.67 3.64 2.97
N PRO A 186 5.67 3.11 3.71
CA PRO A 186 4.38 2.76 3.14
C PRO A 186 3.58 4.01 2.73
N ALA A 187 2.94 3.91 1.58
CA ALA A 187 1.89 4.82 1.13
C ALA A 187 0.70 4.76 2.11
N PRO A 188 0.17 5.90 2.58
CA PRO A 188 -1.07 5.87 3.34
C PRO A 188 -2.24 5.47 2.43
N VAL A 189 -3.18 4.72 2.99
CA VAL A 189 -4.45 4.37 2.35
C VAL A 189 -5.56 5.05 3.12
N PHE A 190 -6.35 5.90 2.45
CA PHE A 190 -7.49 6.58 3.08
C PHE A 190 -8.69 5.67 3.10
N TYR A 191 -8.98 5.05 4.24
CA TYR A 191 -10.16 4.20 4.38
C TYR A 191 -11.44 5.00 4.15
N THR A 192 -12.53 4.30 3.81
CA THR A 192 -13.76 4.97 3.38
C THR A 192 -14.47 5.74 4.50
N GLY A 193 -13.98 5.65 5.74
CA GLY A 193 -14.37 6.49 6.86
C GLY A 193 -13.46 7.71 7.10
N ALA A 194 -12.29 7.77 6.47
CA ALA A 194 -11.28 8.80 6.71
C ALA A 194 -11.80 10.21 6.40
N VAL A 195 -11.51 11.19 7.26
CA VAL A 195 -11.88 12.61 7.09
C VAL A 195 -13.40 12.85 7.11
N HIS A 196 -14.11 12.34 6.11
CA HIS A 196 -15.56 12.38 5.99
C HIS A 196 -16.06 11.31 4.99
N PRO A 197 -16.94 10.36 5.38
CA PRO A 197 -17.35 9.24 4.52
C PRO A 197 -17.94 9.63 3.16
N LEU A 198 -18.65 10.78 3.10
CA LEU A 198 -19.21 11.30 1.86
C LEU A 198 -18.16 11.66 0.79
N MET A 199 -16.89 11.84 1.14
CA MET A 199 -15.82 12.07 0.16
C MET A 199 -15.50 10.80 -0.65
N TRP A 200 -15.76 9.64 -0.05
CA TRP A 200 -15.45 8.31 -0.58
C TRP A 200 -16.67 7.63 -1.22
N SER A 201 -17.69 8.42 -1.56
CA SER A 201 -18.90 7.98 -2.25
C SER A 201 -19.21 8.89 -3.45
N PRO A 202 -19.44 8.35 -4.66
CA PRO A 202 -19.55 6.91 -4.99
C PRO A 202 -18.21 6.22 -5.29
N LEU A 203 -17.08 6.93 -5.16
CA LEU A 203 -15.75 6.42 -5.50
C LEU A 203 -14.88 6.37 -4.24
N VAL A 204 -14.30 5.21 -3.94
CA VAL A 204 -13.43 5.03 -2.78
C VAL A 204 -12.06 5.70 -2.97
N GLY A 205 -11.25 5.76 -1.90
CA GLY A 205 -9.89 6.28 -1.97
C GLY A 205 -8.92 5.29 -2.61
N ASN A 206 -7.78 5.80 -3.10
CA ASN A 206 -6.72 4.94 -3.67
C ASN A 206 -6.26 3.89 -2.66
N GLY A 207 -6.11 2.64 -3.13
CA GLY A 207 -5.62 1.54 -2.33
C GLY A 207 -6.68 0.82 -1.47
N ASN A 208 -7.93 1.30 -1.39
CA ASN A 208 -8.96 0.61 -0.58
C ASN A 208 -9.25 -0.80 -1.09
N PHE A 209 -9.50 -0.96 -2.38
CA PHE A 209 -9.74 -2.29 -2.97
C PHE A 209 -8.44 -3.04 -3.28
N HIS A 210 -7.31 -2.32 -3.30
CA HIS A 210 -5.99 -2.84 -3.64
C HIS A 210 -4.95 -2.27 -2.67
N ILE A 211 -4.90 -2.82 -1.45
CA ILE A 211 -3.85 -2.43 -0.51
C ILE A 211 -2.48 -2.68 -1.19
N PRO A 212 -1.58 -1.67 -1.22
CA PRO A 212 -0.31 -1.80 -1.90
C PRO A 212 0.51 -3.00 -1.39
N VAL A 213 1.20 -3.66 -2.32
CA VAL A 213 2.17 -4.71 -1.99
C VAL A 213 3.55 -4.06 -1.95
N TYR A 214 4.27 -4.25 -0.84
CA TYR A 214 5.66 -3.81 -0.70
C TYR A 214 6.59 -5.01 -0.87
N SER A 215 7.54 -4.90 -1.78
CA SER A 215 8.47 -5.98 -2.13
C SER A 215 9.87 -5.71 -1.61
N PHE A 216 10.50 -6.70 -0.98
CA PHE A 216 11.91 -6.67 -0.58
C PHE A 216 12.69 -7.69 -1.43
N ASP A 217 13.74 -7.27 -2.14
CA ASP A 217 14.59 -8.20 -2.89
C ASP A 217 15.58 -8.88 -1.94
N LEU A 218 15.40 -10.19 -1.78
CA LEU A 218 16.17 -11.04 -0.87
C LEU A 218 17.27 -11.83 -1.59
N SER A 219 17.51 -11.56 -2.87
CA SER A 219 18.56 -12.23 -3.64
C SER A 219 19.96 -12.12 -3.01
N PRO A 220 20.34 -11.02 -2.32
CA PRO A 220 21.58 -10.98 -1.52
C PRO A 220 21.66 -12.08 -0.46
N PHE A 221 20.53 -12.55 0.06
CA PHE A 221 20.46 -13.60 1.08
C PHE A 221 20.27 -15.00 0.47
N ALA A 222 20.29 -15.16 -0.85
CA ALA A 222 19.98 -16.43 -1.51
C ALA A 222 20.86 -17.61 -1.02
N ALA A 223 22.15 -17.36 -0.74
CA ALA A 223 23.05 -18.38 -0.19
C ALA A 223 22.67 -18.77 1.25
N LEU A 224 22.29 -17.80 2.08
CA LEU A 224 21.81 -18.03 3.45
C LEU A 224 20.53 -18.87 3.39
N LEU A 225 19.52 -18.39 2.66
CA LEU A 225 18.20 -19.03 2.59
C LEU A 225 18.24 -20.45 2.00
N SER A 226 19.27 -20.81 1.22
CA SER A 226 19.42 -22.13 0.60
C SER A 226 20.21 -23.13 1.43
N ASP A 227 20.57 -22.81 2.68
CA ASP A 227 21.45 -23.66 3.51
C ASP A 227 20.75 -24.92 4.08
N GLY A 228 19.44 -25.06 3.86
CA GLY A 228 18.62 -26.18 4.33
C GLY A 228 18.02 -25.98 5.72
N SER A 229 18.34 -24.89 6.41
CA SER A 229 17.82 -24.53 7.73
C SER A 229 16.62 -23.58 7.62
N PRO A 230 15.74 -23.56 8.64
CA PRO A 230 14.76 -22.49 8.78
C PRO A 230 15.42 -21.17 9.18
N HIS A 231 14.99 -20.06 8.57
CA HIS A 231 15.45 -18.69 8.90
C HIS A 231 14.32 -17.84 9.46
N THR A 232 14.63 -16.98 10.43
CA THR A 232 13.67 -16.11 11.08
C THR A 232 13.54 -14.79 10.34
N PHE A 233 12.36 -14.55 9.78
CA PHE A 233 12.00 -13.29 9.17
C PHE A 233 11.31 -12.42 10.21
N THR A 234 11.77 -11.18 10.39
CA THR A 234 11.19 -10.20 11.31
C THR A 234 10.82 -8.94 10.55
N LEU A 235 9.54 -8.60 10.55
CA LEU A 235 9.07 -7.26 10.16
C LEU A 235 9.05 -6.40 11.41
N ALA A 236 9.78 -5.29 11.40
CA ALA A 236 9.76 -4.28 12.43
C ALA A 236 9.14 -2.98 11.90
N ILE A 237 8.39 -2.30 12.75
CA ILE A 237 7.86 -0.96 12.56
C ILE A 237 8.49 -0.12 13.69
N PRO A 238 9.67 0.47 13.44
CA PRO A 238 10.36 1.26 14.45
C PRO A 238 9.52 2.48 14.81
N LYS A 239 9.37 2.77 16.11
CA LYS A 239 8.94 4.11 16.57
C LYS A 239 10.17 4.92 16.93
N ALA A 240 10.03 6.25 17.00
CA ALA A 240 11.11 7.16 17.35
C ALA A 240 11.89 6.66 18.60
N GLY A 241 13.23 6.61 18.51
CA GLY A 241 14.12 6.28 19.64
C GLY A 241 14.75 4.87 19.68
N GLY A 242 14.51 3.99 18.71
CA GLY A 242 15.17 2.67 18.59
C GLY A 242 16.40 2.61 17.67
N ASN A 243 17.25 1.59 17.82
CA ASN A 243 18.49 1.40 17.02
C ASN A 243 18.26 1.09 15.52
N LEU A 244 17.03 0.75 15.14
CA LEU A 244 16.63 0.47 13.75
C LEU A 244 15.95 1.66 13.06
N VAL A 245 15.83 2.79 13.75
CA VAL A 245 15.00 3.93 13.32
C VAL A 245 15.70 4.74 12.24
N THR A 246 14.99 5.01 11.13
CA THR A 246 15.38 6.10 10.23
C THR A 246 15.40 7.41 11.01
N PRO A 247 16.50 8.17 11.01
CA PRO A 247 16.53 9.47 11.67
C PRO A 247 15.38 10.36 11.19
N ILE A 248 14.58 10.84 12.14
CA ILE A 248 13.47 11.76 11.89
C ILE A 248 13.94 13.16 12.31
N THR A 249 13.75 14.14 11.44
CA THR A 249 13.89 15.56 11.77
C THR A 249 12.51 16.19 11.85
N GLU A 250 12.24 16.88 12.94
CA GLU A 250 10.99 17.59 13.13
C GLU A 250 11.22 19.09 13.28
N THR A 251 10.27 19.90 12.82
CA THR A 251 10.37 21.36 12.83
C THR A 251 9.04 21.98 13.22
N ALA A 252 9.12 23.14 13.88
CA ALA A 252 7.97 23.97 14.21
C ALA A 252 8.31 25.42 13.90
N THR A 253 7.73 25.97 12.82
CA THR A 253 8.02 27.33 12.32
C THR A 253 6.84 28.24 12.60
N GLY A 254 7.10 29.38 13.25
CA GLY A 254 6.06 30.34 13.63
C GLY A 254 5.01 29.74 14.57
N ALA A 255 5.38 28.72 15.34
CA ALA A 255 4.45 27.97 16.16
C ALA A 255 4.01 28.77 17.40
N SER A 256 2.70 28.86 17.62
CA SER A 256 2.08 29.44 18.81
C SER A 256 0.86 28.61 19.19
N GLY A 257 1.00 27.81 20.25
CA GLY A 257 0.00 26.79 20.60
C GLY A 257 -0.16 25.78 19.45
N THR A 258 -1.40 25.61 18.99
CA THR A 258 -1.72 24.70 17.88
C THR A 258 -1.52 25.32 16.49
N ASN A 259 -1.18 26.61 16.41
CA ASN A 259 -0.99 27.33 15.16
C ASN A 259 0.48 27.31 14.75
N GLY A 260 0.76 27.33 13.44
CA GLY A 260 2.10 27.33 12.89
C GLY A 260 2.26 26.33 11.76
N VAL A 261 3.49 26.16 11.29
CA VAL A 261 3.86 25.13 10.33
C VAL A 261 4.70 24.09 11.05
N PHE A 262 4.22 22.85 11.06
CA PHE A 262 4.91 21.72 11.69
C PHE A 262 5.37 20.78 10.57
N GLY A 263 6.62 20.37 10.62
CA GLY A 263 7.22 19.53 9.58
C GLY A 263 7.90 18.30 10.15
N THR A 264 7.86 17.21 9.40
CA THR A 264 8.57 15.95 9.65
C THR A 264 9.30 15.53 8.39
N THR A 265 10.58 15.23 8.47
CA THR A 265 11.35 14.63 7.38
C THR A 265 12.08 13.39 7.87
N ALA A 266 12.22 12.41 6.99
CA ALA A 266 12.98 11.20 7.24
C ALA A 266 13.62 10.73 5.93
N ALA A 267 14.84 10.22 6.00
CA ALA A 267 15.53 9.69 4.83
C ALA A 267 16.40 8.50 5.21
N ARG A 268 16.37 7.46 4.38
CA ARG A 268 17.22 6.28 4.54
C ARG A 268 17.81 5.89 3.20
N ASP A 269 19.13 5.81 3.17
CA ASP A 269 19.86 5.10 2.13
C ASP A 269 20.39 3.78 2.70
N TYR A 270 20.37 2.72 1.89
CA TYR A 270 20.96 1.43 2.27
C TYR A 270 21.56 0.71 1.08
N THR A 271 22.55 -0.13 1.35
CA THR A 271 23.13 -1.07 0.38
C THR A 271 23.25 -2.44 1.03
N ILE A 272 22.70 -3.45 0.37
CA ILE A 272 22.78 -4.85 0.77
C ILE A 272 23.48 -5.60 -0.34
N THR A 273 24.51 -6.37 -0.01
CA THR A 273 25.28 -7.14 -0.97
C THR A 273 25.37 -8.59 -0.52
N GLY A 274 25.24 -9.51 -1.46
CA GLY A 274 25.47 -10.91 -1.21
C GLY A 274 25.82 -11.66 -2.48
N THR A 275 26.39 -12.84 -2.30
CA THR A 275 26.87 -13.68 -3.40
C THR A 275 26.37 -15.10 -3.18
N VAL A 276 25.83 -15.71 -4.23
CA VAL A 276 25.46 -17.13 -4.24
C VAL A 276 26.26 -17.86 -5.31
N THR A 277 26.82 -19.01 -4.96
CA THR A 277 27.58 -19.85 -5.91
C THR A 277 26.61 -20.76 -6.65
N THR A 278 26.67 -20.72 -7.98
CA THR A 278 25.87 -21.58 -8.86
C THR A 278 26.78 -22.42 -9.75
N ALA A 279 26.23 -23.42 -10.44
CA ALA A 279 26.97 -24.19 -11.44
C ALA A 279 27.53 -23.30 -12.59
N ALA A 280 26.92 -22.13 -12.84
CA ALA A 280 27.35 -21.17 -13.85
C ALA A 280 28.36 -20.12 -13.32
N GLY A 281 28.76 -20.21 -12.05
CA GLY A 281 29.65 -19.25 -11.39
C GLY A 281 29.00 -18.54 -10.20
N ALA A 282 29.79 -17.68 -9.55
CA ALA A 282 29.31 -16.86 -8.45
C ALA A 282 28.40 -15.73 -8.98
N VAL A 283 27.17 -15.64 -8.48
CA VAL A 283 26.25 -14.54 -8.81
C VAL A 283 26.28 -13.55 -7.65
N LYS A 284 26.77 -12.35 -7.89
CA LYS A 284 26.74 -11.24 -6.94
C LYS A 284 25.48 -10.41 -7.16
N THR A 285 24.73 -10.15 -6.10
CA THR A 285 23.60 -9.21 -6.11
C THR A 285 23.87 -8.04 -5.18
N VAL A 286 23.60 -6.84 -5.68
CA VAL A 286 23.64 -5.59 -4.91
C VAL A 286 22.27 -4.95 -4.99
N VAL A 287 21.67 -4.68 -3.83
CA VAL A 287 20.43 -3.93 -3.69
C VAL A 287 20.76 -2.60 -3.04
N THR A 288 20.46 -1.50 -3.72
CA THR A 288 20.56 -0.14 -3.18
C THR A 288 19.18 0.46 -3.07
N GLY A 289 18.86 1.05 -1.93
CA GLY A 289 17.61 1.77 -1.72
C GLY A 289 17.89 3.20 -1.29
N SER A 290 17.12 4.14 -1.83
CA SER A 290 17.07 5.53 -1.38
C SER A 290 15.61 5.90 -1.11
N LEU A 291 15.31 6.18 0.16
CA LEU A 291 13.97 6.46 0.66
C LEU A 291 13.94 7.88 1.25
N ALA A 292 12.93 8.65 0.91
CA ALA A 292 12.71 9.99 1.43
C ALA A 292 11.24 10.21 1.77
N PHE A 293 11.03 10.87 2.90
CA PHE A 293 9.73 11.30 3.39
C PHE A 293 9.82 12.77 3.80
N ASP A 294 8.83 13.55 3.40
CA ASP A 294 8.59 14.89 3.90
C ASP A 294 7.09 15.08 4.13
N ALA A 295 6.74 15.64 5.28
CA ALA A 295 5.39 16.04 5.60
C ALA A 295 5.40 17.42 6.27
N THR A 296 4.39 18.22 5.96
CA THR A 296 4.11 19.49 6.62
C THR A 296 2.62 19.59 6.91
N VAL A 297 2.30 20.13 8.07
CA VAL A 297 0.97 20.61 8.41
C VAL A 297 1.04 22.07 8.77
N THR A 298 0.34 22.88 8.00
CA THR A 298 0.07 24.27 8.35
C THR A 298 -1.24 24.31 9.10
N SER A 299 -1.22 24.80 10.33
CA SER A 299 -2.40 24.95 11.16
C SER A 299 -2.61 26.41 11.54
N ALA A 300 -3.84 26.89 11.43
CA ALA A 300 -4.21 28.25 11.78
C ALA A 300 -5.60 28.28 12.43
N SER A 301 -5.89 29.40 13.09
CA SER A 301 -7.15 29.61 13.80
C SER A 301 -7.45 28.44 14.75
N ASN A 302 -6.54 28.06 15.63
CA ASN A 302 -6.73 26.98 16.60
C ASN A 302 -7.20 25.65 15.96
N GLN A 303 -6.54 25.23 14.88
CA GLN A 303 -6.85 24.03 14.09
C GLN A 303 -8.14 24.07 13.26
N TRP A 304 -8.86 25.18 13.23
CA TRP A 304 -10.00 25.38 12.33
C TRP A 304 -9.57 25.37 10.85
N VAL A 305 -8.33 25.75 10.55
CA VAL A 305 -7.73 25.64 9.21
C VAL A 305 -6.50 24.76 9.27
N GLN A 306 -6.49 23.70 8.47
CA GLN A 306 -5.37 22.76 8.37
C GLN A 306 -5.05 22.47 6.92
N VAL A 307 -3.78 22.55 6.56
CA VAL A 307 -3.28 22.16 5.24
C VAL A 307 -2.17 21.15 5.41
N TRP A 308 -2.42 19.91 5.00
CA TRP A 308 -1.45 18.82 5.01
C TRP A 308 -0.81 18.71 3.64
N ARG A 309 0.51 18.59 3.62
CA ARG A 309 1.29 18.21 2.45
C ARG A 309 2.23 17.11 2.85
N GLN A 310 2.25 16.01 2.12
CA GLN A 310 3.20 14.94 2.35
C GLN A 310 3.72 14.42 1.02
N ASN A 311 4.96 13.96 0.98
CA ASN A 311 5.53 13.28 -0.14
C ASN A 311 6.39 12.10 0.34
N ILE A 312 6.17 10.94 -0.28
CA ILE A 312 6.98 9.74 -0.07
C ILE A 312 7.62 9.40 -1.40
N ARG A 313 8.95 9.25 -1.39
CA ARG A 313 9.74 8.90 -2.57
C ARG A 313 10.63 7.71 -2.25
N SER A 314 10.61 6.71 -3.10
CA SER A 314 11.58 5.61 -3.03
C SER A 314 12.14 5.28 -4.40
N ALA A 315 13.42 4.93 -4.42
CA ALA A 315 14.09 4.33 -5.56
C ALA A 315 14.91 3.14 -5.09
N VAL A 316 14.58 1.94 -5.55
CA VAL A 316 15.31 0.71 -5.23
C VAL A 316 15.91 0.15 -6.51
N THR A 317 17.23 -0.01 -6.52
CA THR A 317 17.98 -0.57 -7.65
C THR A 317 18.56 -1.92 -7.27
N VAL A 318 18.33 -2.94 -8.10
CA VAL A 318 18.90 -4.27 -7.95
C VAL A 318 19.83 -4.53 -9.11
N THR A 319 21.12 -4.72 -8.85
CA THR A 319 22.13 -5.09 -9.84
C THR A 319 22.61 -6.51 -9.58
N ARG A 320 22.57 -7.36 -10.60
CA ARG A 320 23.10 -8.73 -10.56
C ARG A 320 24.25 -8.87 -11.54
N SER A 321 25.34 -9.50 -11.13
CA SER A 321 26.51 -9.74 -11.99
C SER A 321 27.15 -11.10 -11.73
N VAL A 322 27.77 -11.68 -12.76
CA VAL A 322 28.56 -12.92 -12.68
C VAL A 322 30.03 -12.55 -12.95
N PRO A 323 30.93 -12.61 -11.96
CA PRO A 323 32.35 -12.32 -12.16
C PRO A 323 33.00 -13.40 -13.04
N GLY A 324 33.74 -13.00 -14.08
CA GLY A 324 34.61 -13.90 -14.86
C GLY A 324 34.23 -14.10 -16.33
N ASN A 325 33.06 -13.64 -16.78
CA ASN A 325 32.78 -13.51 -18.21
C ASN A 325 33.20 -12.12 -18.69
N THR A 326 33.89 -12.05 -19.83
CA THR A 326 34.28 -10.80 -20.51
C THR A 326 33.07 -9.93 -20.88
N GLU A 327 31.87 -10.49 -20.85
CA GLU A 327 30.60 -9.78 -20.84
C GLU A 327 30.01 -9.83 -19.41
N THR A 328 30.11 -8.72 -18.68
CA THR A 328 29.34 -8.55 -17.45
C THR A 328 27.86 -8.53 -17.83
N VAL A 329 27.15 -9.64 -17.66
CA VAL A 329 25.68 -9.66 -17.78
C VAL A 329 25.12 -8.98 -16.54
N ALA A 330 25.08 -7.64 -16.58
CA ALA A 330 24.44 -6.83 -15.56
C ALA A 330 22.95 -6.71 -15.88
N SER A 331 22.09 -7.33 -15.08
CA SER A 331 20.66 -6.98 -15.08
C SER A 331 20.41 -5.96 -13.98
N THR A 332 19.72 -4.86 -14.33
CA THR A 332 19.35 -3.79 -13.40
C THR A 332 17.85 -3.62 -13.39
N ALA A 333 17.22 -3.79 -12.23
CA ALA A 333 15.81 -3.44 -12.01
C ALA A 333 15.75 -2.20 -11.10
N VAL A 334 14.87 -1.25 -11.42
CA VAL A 334 14.69 0.03 -10.70
C VAL A 334 13.22 0.23 -10.37
N ASP A 335 12.83 -0.01 -9.13
CA ASP A 335 11.46 0.32 -8.67
C ASP A 335 11.42 1.77 -8.16
N ARG A 336 10.46 2.58 -8.62
CA ARG A 336 10.22 3.92 -8.10
C ARG A 336 8.78 4.11 -7.67
N PHE A 337 8.62 4.68 -6.49
CA PHE A 337 7.31 5.02 -5.94
C PHE A 337 7.31 6.48 -5.49
N ASN A 338 6.22 7.18 -5.79
CA ASN A 338 6.01 8.57 -5.41
C ASN A 338 4.55 8.80 -4.99
N PHE A 339 4.34 9.26 -3.76
CA PHE A 339 3.01 9.55 -3.20
C PHE A 339 2.93 10.96 -2.63
N PRO A 340 2.59 11.96 -3.45
CA PRO A 340 2.22 13.27 -2.95
C PRO A 340 0.78 13.26 -2.44
N LEU A 341 0.60 13.85 -1.26
CA LEU A 341 -0.68 14.09 -0.61
C LEU A 341 -0.83 15.58 -0.37
N PHE A 342 -2.01 16.09 -0.67
CA PHE A 342 -2.49 17.40 -0.27
C PHE A 342 -3.87 17.26 0.37
N MET A 343 -4.04 17.85 1.55
CA MET A 343 -5.36 18.03 2.14
C MET A 343 -5.52 19.46 2.61
N ASN A 344 -6.69 20.02 2.35
CA ASN A 344 -7.09 21.31 2.87
C ASN A 344 -8.42 21.15 3.61
N GLN A 345 -8.39 21.48 4.90
CA GLN A 345 -9.54 21.44 5.78
C GLN A 345 -9.79 22.85 6.33
N THR A 346 -11.03 23.30 6.19
CA THR A 346 -11.53 24.51 6.84
C THR A 346 -12.83 24.17 7.55
N ARG A 347 -12.85 24.34 8.86
CA ARG A 347 -14.04 24.27 9.70
C ARG A 347 -14.27 25.69 10.26
N LEU A 348 -15.40 26.32 9.98
CA LEU A 348 -15.74 27.63 10.54
C LEU A 348 -17.00 27.50 11.40
N ASP A 349 -17.10 28.25 12.49
CA ASP A 349 -18.23 28.19 13.43
C ASP A 349 -19.26 29.34 13.23
N ALA A 350 -20.23 29.38 14.16
CA ALA A 350 -21.45 30.20 14.31
C ALA A 350 -22.51 30.23 13.17
N ALA A 351 -22.13 30.11 11.90
CA ALA A 351 -23.04 29.83 10.77
C ALA A 351 -22.37 28.94 9.70
N GLY A 352 -21.21 28.38 10.05
CA GLY A 352 -20.08 28.21 9.15
C GLY A 352 -20.11 26.98 8.26
N SER A 353 -19.41 27.11 7.14
CA SER A 353 -19.20 26.04 6.17
C SER A 353 -18.10 25.11 6.66
N VAL A 354 -18.32 23.82 6.50
CA VAL A 354 -17.29 22.79 6.60
C VAL A 354 -16.81 22.48 5.19
N TYR A 355 -15.50 22.54 5.00
CA TYR A 355 -14.85 22.28 3.72
C TYR A 355 -13.69 21.32 3.92
N PHE A 356 -13.70 20.23 3.16
CA PHE A 356 -12.61 19.29 3.04
C PHE A 356 -12.31 19.07 1.57
N LEU A 357 -11.03 19.16 1.24
CA LEU A 357 -10.51 18.79 -0.06
C LEU A 357 -9.28 17.90 0.15
N THR A 358 -9.28 16.74 -0.49
CA THR A 358 -8.11 15.87 -0.59
C THR A 358 -7.73 15.69 -2.05
N ASN A 359 -6.45 15.86 -2.34
CA ASN A 359 -5.82 15.47 -3.58
C ASN A 359 -4.67 14.53 -3.21
N ASN A 360 -4.71 13.30 -3.70
CA ASN A 360 -3.65 12.34 -3.52
C ASN A 360 -3.28 11.74 -4.87
N THR A 361 -1.98 11.64 -5.14
CA THR A 361 -1.47 10.96 -6.32
C THR A 361 -0.62 9.78 -5.87
N PHE A 362 -0.80 8.65 -6.52
CA PHE A 362 0.02 7.46 -6.38
C PHE A 362 0.69 7.22 -7.73
N ASN A 363 2.01 7.33 -7.77
CA ASN A 363 2.80 6.98 -8.95
C ASN A 363 3.67 5.79 -8.60
N TYR A 364 3.64 4.79 -9.46
CA TYR A 364 4.46 3.60 -9.34
C TYR A 364 5.08 3.31 -10.70
N TYR A 365 6.37 3.09 -10.69
CA TYR A 365 7.15 2.81 -11.88
C TYR A 365 7.90 1.51 -11.63
N GLN A 366 7.71 0.57 -12.54
CA GLN A 366 8.36 -0.73 -12.46
C GLN A 366 8.88 -1.14 -13.85
N PRO A 367 10.16 -1.51 -13.96
CA PRO A 367 10.68 -2.16 -15.15
C PRO A 367 10.23 -3.63 -15.16
N VAL A 368 9.85 -4.11 -16.34
CA VAL A 368 9.66 -5.53 -16.57
C VAL A 368 11.05 -6.11 -16.85
N ASP A 369 11.44 -7.15 -16.10
CA ASP A 369 12.77 -7.79 -16.11
C ASP A 369 13.44 -7.71 -17.49
N ALA A 370 14.42 -6.82 -17.61
CA ALA A 370 15.09 -6.54 -18.87
C ALA A 370 16.08 -7.68 -19.19
N SER A 371 15.86 -8.34 -20.32
CA SER A 371 16.97 -8.83 -21.13
C SER A 371 18.00 -7.70 -21.28
N PRO A 372 19.32 -7.99 -21.32
CA PRO A 372 20.36 -6.97 -21.53
C PRO A 372 20.17 -6.09 -22.79
N SER A 373 19.21 -6.40 -23.67
CA SER A 373 18.92 -5.68 -24.91
C SER A 373 17.60 -4.87 -24.96
N ALA A 374 16.69 -4.94 -23.98
CA ALA A 374 15.44 -4.16 -24.02
C ALA A 374 14.91 -3.81 -22.62
N ALA A 375 14.98 -2.52 -22.26
CA ALA A 375 14.37 -1.98 -21.04
C ALA A 375 12.87 -1.74 -21.28
N LEU A 376 12.05 -2.78 -21.07
CA LEU A 376 10.60 -2.62 -21.02
C LEU A 376 10.26 -1.93 -19.68
N GLN A 377 9.62 -0.76 -19.71
CA GLN A 377 9.26 -0.01 -18.52
C GLN A 377 7.76 0.20 -18.47
N THR A 378 7.17 -0.04 -17.31
CA THR A 378 5.77 0.24 -17.04
C THR A 378 5.64 1.34 -16.01
N TYR A 379 4.79 2.30 -16.30
CA TYR A 379 4.49 3.40 -15.42
C TYR A 379 2.99 3.42 -15.15
N LEU A 380 2.66 3.45 -13.87
CA LEU A 380 1.34 3.69 -13.37
C LEU A 380 1.29 5.06 -12.70
N HIS A 381 0.38 5.90 -13.17
CA HIS A 381 -0.15 7.04 -12.45
C HIS A 381 -1.62 6.85 -12.05
N ASN A 382 -1.89 7.06 -10.78
CA ASN A 382 -3.23 7.05 -10.21
C ASN A 382 -3.44 8.34 -9.40
N GLU A 383 -4.22 9.27 -9.91
CA GLU A 383 -4.57 10.52 -9.24
C GLU A 383 -6.02 10.49 -8.76
N ARG A 384 -6.21 10.91 -7.51
CA ARG A 384 -7.51 11.03 -6.88
C ARG A 384 -7.70 12.40 -6.28
N ILE A 385 -8.81 13.04 -6.64
CA ILE A 385 -9.25 14.30 -6.05
C ILE A 385 -10.67 14.10 -5.54
N ALA A 386 -10.87 14.28 -4.25
CA ALA A 386 -12.18 14.22 -3.62
C ALA A 386 -12.40 15.44 -2.73
N GLY A 387 -13.63 15.91 -2.65
CA GLY A 387 -13.97 17.03 -1.78
C GLY A 387 -15.41 16.99 -1.32
N PHE A 388 -15.60 17.57 -0.14
CA PHE A 388 -16.88 17.70 0.52
C PHE A 388 -17.00 19.11 1.08
N LYS A 389 -18.15 19.74 0.82
CA LYS A 389 -18.53 21.02 1.40
C LYS A 389 -19.94 20.92 1.95
N GLU A 390 -20.12 21.26 3.21
CA GLU A 390 -21.42 21.34 3.85
C GLU A 390 -21.59 22.67 4.56
N MET A 391 -22.76 23.29 4.39
CA MET A 391 -23.13 24.51 5.10
C MET A 391 -24.22 24.18 6.10
N TYR A 392 -24.16 24.76 7.29
CA TYR A 392 -25.18 24.58 8.31
C TYR A 392 -26.01 25.85 8.49
N THR A 393 -27.23 25.68 8.98
CA THR A 393 -28.05 26.76 9.52
C THR A 393 -27.53 27.15 10.91
N GLY A 394 -27.93 28.31 11.43
CA GLY A 394 -27.61 28.70 12.81
C GLY A 394 -28.19 27.74 13.87
N ALA A 395 -29.14 26.88 13.49
CA ALA A 395 -29.70 25.82 14.33
C ALA A 395 -28.97 24.46 14.20
N GLY A 396 -27.89 24.38 13.40
CA GLY A 396 -27.10 23.16 13.19
C GLY A 396 -27.61 22.22 12.10
N SER A 397 -28.77 22.49 11.48
CA SER A 397 -29.28 21.68 10.35
C SER A 397 -28.49 21.95 9.06
N VAL A 398 -28.34 20.93 8.19
CA VAL A 398 -27.67 21.07 6.89
C VAL A 398 -28.47 22.00 5.97
N LYS A 399 -27.85 23.11 5.55
CA LYS A 399 -28.39 24.08 4.58
C LYS A 399 -28.10 23.68 3.14
N SER A 400 -26.89 23.20 2.86
CA SER A 400 -26.49 22.76 1.52
C SER A 400 -25.31 21.82 1.58
N ARG A 401 -25.20 20.92 0.61
CA ARG A 401 -24.13 19.94 0.49
C ARG A 401 -23.61 19.88 -0.94
N THR A 402 -22.28 19.82 -1.08
CA THR A 402 -21.60 19.56 -2.35
C THR A 402 -20.55 18.48 -2.14
N ILE A 403 -20.56 17.46 -2.98
CA ILE A 403 -19.58 16.39 -3.02
C ILE A 403 -19.06 16.34 -4.45
N TYR A 404 -17.75 16.23 -4.62
CA TYR A 404 -17.15 15.98 -5.93
C TYR A 404 -16.02 14.99 -5.81
N SER A 405 -15.80 14.28 -6.90
CA SER A 405 -14.89 13.16 -6.94
C SER A 405 -14.39 12.95 -8.36
N ASN A 406 -13.07 12.98 -8.54
CA ASN A 406 -12.41 12.72 -9.80
C ASN A 406 -11.27 11.71 -9.59
N HIS A 407 -11.12 10.82 -10.56
CA HIS A 407 -10.11 9.78 -10.57
C HIS A 407 -9.50 9.66 -11.95
N THR A 408 -8.18 9.77 -12.03
CA THR A 408 -7.41 9.55 -13.25
C THR A 408 -6.52 8.32 -13.08
N TYR A 409 -6.61 7.39 -14.04
CA TYR A 409 -5.75 6.23 -14.16
C TYR A 409 -5.00 6.27 -15.48
N GLU A 410 -3.67 6.22 -15.42
CA GLU A 410 -2.78 6.22 -16.56
C GLU A 410 -1.77 5.08 -16.42
N LEU A 411 -1.78 4.16 -17.40
CA LEU A 411 -0.77 3.13 -17.57
C LEU A 411 -0.03 3.40 -18.88
N ASP A 412 1.29 3.55 -18.79
CA ASP A 412 2.17 3.70 -19.94
C ASP A 412 3.21 2.57 -19.99
N SER A 413 3.47 2.07 -21.19
CA SER A 413 4.46 1.04 -21.49
C SER A 413 5.35 1.51 -22.63
N THR A 414 6.67 1.59 -22.38
CA THR A 414 7.63 2.20 -23.31
C THR A 414 7.86 1.42 -24.60
N THR A 415 7.25 0.24 -24.75
CA THR A 415 7.58 -0.73 -25.81
C THR A 415 6.33 -1.53 -26.20
N GLY A 416 5.48 -0.92 -27.03
CA GLY A 416 4.55 -1.60 -27.91
C GLY A 416 3.44 -2.42 -27.23
N GLY A 417 2.29 -1.80 -26.97
CA GLY A 417 1.04 -2.56 -26.84
C GLY A 417 -0.05 -2.02 -25.93
N GLY A 418 -0.12 -0.71 -25.68
CA GLY A 418 -1.33 -0.07 -25.15
C GLY A 418 -1.06 0.87 -23.98
N CYS A 419 -1.21 2.19 -24.22
CA CYS A 419 -1.43 3.14 -23.14
C CYS A 419 -2.90 3.05 -22.74
N TYR A 420 -3.20 2.89 -21.45
CA TYR A 420 -4.57 2.93 -20.94
C TYR A 420 -4.76 4.18 -20.09
N LEU A 421 -5.63 5.07 -20.56
CA LEU A 421 -6.11 6.22 -19.79
C LEU A 421 -7.59 6.01 -19.49
N ARG A 422 -7.97 6.00 -18.21
CA ARG A 422 -9.35 6.07 -17.77
C ARG A 422 -9.53 7.19 -16.77
N LYS A 423 -10.40 8.13 -17.10
CA LYS A 423 -10.87 9.15 -16.17
C LYS A 423 -12.28 8.80 -15.71
N VAL A 424 -12.49 8.67 -14.40
CA VAL A 424 -13.80 8.45 -13.79
C VAL A 424 -14.18 9.70 -13.00
N VAL A 425 -15.26 10.36 -13.41
CA VAL A 425 -15.80 11.54 -12.73
C VAL A 425 -17.18 11.17 -12.16
N ALA A 426 -17.41 11.46 -10.89
CA ALA A 426 -18.70 11.25 -10.25
C ALA A 426 -19.22 12.53 -9.59
N GLN A 427 -20.48 12.89 -9.91
CA GLN A 427 -21.21 14.02 -9.33
C GLN A 427 -22.66 13.58 -9.00
N PRO A 428 -23.22 13.91 -7.82
CA PRO A 428 -24.62 13.60 -7.51
C PRO A 428 -25.61 14.23 -8.51
N PRO A 429 -26.78 13.62 -8.85
CA PRO A 429 -27.35 12.37 -8.32
C PRO A 429 -27.02 11.13 -9.15
N THR A 430 -26.23 11.31 -10.22
CA THR A 430 -25.94 10.30 -11.24
C THR A 430 -24.49 9.85 -11.13
N VAL A 431 -24.26 8.61 -10.69
CA VAL A 431 -23.32 7.65 -11.30
C VAL A 431 -23.44 6.35 -10.49
N GLY A 432 -23.84 5.28 -11.19
CA GLY A 432 -23.69 3.92 -10.70
C GLY A 432 -22.21 3.58 -10.58
N ILE A 433 -21.86 2.94 -9.46
CA ILE A 433 -20.52 2.52 -9.10
C ILE A 433 -19.92 1.71 -10.27
N GLN A 434 -18.82 2.20 -10.85
CA GLN A 434 -18.07 1.46 -11.85
C GLN A 434 -16.62 1.39 -11.38
N SER A 435 -16.20 0.15 -11.11
CA SER A 435 -14.92 -0.28 -10.56
C SER A 435 -13.70 0.42 -11.15
N ASP A 436 -12.67 0.56 -10.34
CA ASP A 436 -11.30 0.81 -10.78
C ASP A 436 -10.83 -0.33 -11.69
N VAL A 437 -10.11 0.00 -12.77
CA VAL A 437 -9.55 -0.98 -13.71
C VAL A 437 -8.16 -1.42 -13.26
N VAL A 438 -7.91 -2.70 -13.57
CA VAL A 438 -6.82 -3.61 -13.25
C VAL A 438 -5.56 -3.32 -14.05
N TYR A 439 -4.38 -3.58 -13.47
CA TYR A 439 -3.17 -3.77 -14.29
C TYR A 439 -3.30 -5.06 -15.08
N LEU A 440 -3.56 -4.89 -16.37
CA LEU A 440 -3.13 -5.83 -17.40
C LEU A 440 -1.94 -5.14 -18.06
N VAL A 441 -0.73 -5.46 -17.61
CA VAL A 441 0.44 -5.20 -18.44
C VAL A 441 0.56 -6.40 -19.38
N CYS A 442 0.48 -6.12 -20.68
CA CYS A 442 0.53 -7.08 -21.79
C CYS A 442 1.67 -8.11 -21.70
#